data_AF-A0A6A6N2Z9-F1
#
_entry.id   AF-A0A6A6N2Z9-F1
#
_cell.length_a   1.000
_cell.length_b   1.000
_cell.length_c   1.000
_cell.angle_alpha   90.00
_cell.angle_beta   90.00
_cell.angle_gamma   90.00
#
_symmetry.space_group_name_H-M   'P 1'
#
loop_
_entity.id
_entity.type
_entity.pdbx_description
1 polymer ?
#
loop_
_entity_poly.entity_id
_entity_poly.type
_entity_poly.pdbx_seq_one_letter_code
_entity_poly.pdbx_strand_id
1 'polypeptide(L)'
;MYRDVSSCNTYDYGDALCWDARYVQENASFDWYQRYSSLRPSVRRYIPTSSRVLMIGCGNSLMSEDMVKDGYEDIMNIDISSVAIEMMKKQ
;
A
#
# COMPACT_ATOMS: atom_id res chain seq x y z
N MET A 1 23.94 17.60 -0.73
CA MET A 1 22.89 18.60 -0.45
C MET A 1 21.78 17.86 0.29
N TYR A 2 21.67 18.04 1.61
CA TYR A 2 20.60 17.40 2.38
C TYR A 2 19.31 18.15 2.09
N ARG A 3 18.30 17.46 1.53
CA ARG A 3 16.97 18.05 1.32
C ARG A 3 16.34 18.28 2.69
N ASP A 4 15.84 19.49 2.89
CA ASP A 4 15.09 19.84 4.09
C ASP A 4 13.75 19.08 4.09
N VAL A 5 13.69 18.03 4.91
CA VAL A 5 12.52 17.16 5.11
C VAL A 5 11.42 17.81 5.93
N SER A 6 11.64 19.03 6.46
CA SER A 6 10.65 19.74 7.28
C SER A 6 9.47 20.33 6.48
N SER A 7 9.54 20.29 5.15
CA SER A 7 8.42 20.66 4.27
C SER A 7 8.15 19.58 3.23
N CYS A 8 7.44 18.50 3.61
CA CYS A 8 6.56 17.89 2.60
C CYS A 8 5.57 19.00 2.22
N ASN A 9 5.84 19.66 1.09
CA ASN A 9 4.88 20.58 0.50
C ASN A 9 3.62 19.74 0.23
N THR A 10 2.47 20.14 0.75
CA THR A 10 1.28 19.29 1.03
C THR A 10 0.64 18.58 -0.18
N TYR A 11 1.28 18.63 -1.35
CA TYR A 11 0.77 18.13 -2.63
C TYR A 11 1.82 17.41 -3.50
N ASP A 12 3.06 17.21 -3.04
CA ASP A 12 4.03 16.40 -3.81
C ASP A 12 3.92 14.91 -3.47
N TYR A 13 2.83 14.29 -3.91
CA TYR A 13 2.61 12.85 -3.75
C TYR A 13 3.57 11.98 -4.58
N GLY A 14 4.43 12.59 -5.41
CA GLY A 14 5.46 11.90 -6.16
C GLY A 14 6.77 11.71 -5.38
N ASP A 15 6.97 12.44 -4.27
CA ASP A 15 8.19 12.32 -3.46
C ASP A 15 8.05 11.24 -2.38
N ALA A 16 8.96 10.25 -2.41
CA ALA A 16 9.04 9.19 -1.42
C ALA A 16 9.19 9.72 0.01
N LEU A 17 9.89 10.84 0.19
CA LEU A 17 10.13 11.42 1.52
C LEU A 17 8.85 11.90 2.19
N CYS A 18 7.85 12.33 1.41
CA CYS A 18 6.56 12.71 1.97
C CYS A 18 5.82 11.49 2.55
N TRP A 19 5.84 10.37 1.82
CA TRP A 19 5.24 9.12 2.26
C TRP A 19 6.02 8.51 3.43
N ASP A 20 7.35 8.53 3.40
CA ASP A 20 8.18 8.09 4.52
C ASP A 20 7.83 8.86 5.80
N ALA A 21 7.72 10.19 5.73
CA ALA A 21 7.35 11.03 6.88
C ALA A 21 5.96 10.68 7.42
N ARG A 22 4.99 10.38 6.54
CA ARG A 22 3.65 9.94 6.93
C ARG A 22 3.70 8.59 7.67
N TYR A 23 4.37 7.59 7.11
CA TYR A 23 4.40 6.23 7.70
C TYR A 23 5.23 6.14 8.97
N VAL A 24 6.14 7.09 9.23
CA VAL A 24 6.79 7.22 10.54
C VAL A 24 5.80 7.69 11.63
N GLN A 25 4.82 8.53 11.27
CA GLN A 25 3.88 9.12 12.23
C GLN A 25 2.62 8.26 12.44
N GLU A 26 2.15 7.59 11.39
CA GLU A 26 0.89 6.84 11.39
C GLU A 26 1.15 5.33 11.42
N ASN A 27 0.79 4.68 12.53
CA ASN A 27 0.99 3.22 12.71
C ASN A 27 -0.27 2.38 12.43
N ALA A 28 -1.42 3.01 12.18
CA ALA A 28 -2.68 2.32 11.89
C ALA A 28 -2.84 2.11 10.38
N SER A 29 -3.38 0.95 9.99
CA SER A 29 -3.61 0.62 8.58
C SER A 29 -4.62 1.57 7.94
N PHE A 30 -4.31 2.05 6.74
CA PHE A 30 -5.09 3.06 6.05
C PHE A 30 -5.35 2.65 4.59
N ASP A 31 -6.60 2.85 4.16
CA ASP A 31 -7.03 2.66 2.77
C ASP A 31 -7.46 4.01 2.20
N TRP A 32 -6.80 4.43 1.11
CA TRP A 32 -7.00 5.76 0.54
C TRP A 32 -8.38 5.94 -0.09
N TYR A 33 -8.95 4.87 -0.65
CA TYR A 33 -10.25 4.91 -1.33
C TYR A 33 -11.28 3.97 -0.70
N GLN A 34 -11.10 2.65 -0.84
CA GLN A 34 -12.05 1.64 -0.39
C GLN A 34 -11.31 0.41 0.13
N ARG A 35 -11.90 -0.25 1.13
CA ARG A 35 -11.46 -1.55 1.63
C ARG A 35 -11.72 -2.65 0.59
N TYR A 36 -11.00 -3.77 0.67
CA TYR A 36 -11.18 -4.90 -0.25
C TYR A 36 -12.61 -5.40 -0.28
N SER A 37 -13.31 -5.45 0.86
CA SER A 37 -14.70 -5.91 0.94
C SER A 37 -15.65 -5.19 -0.02
N SER A 38 -15.48 -3.88 -0.22
CA SER A 38 -16.27 -3.09 -1.17
C SER A 38 -15.94 -3.41 -2.62
N LEU A 39 -14.67 -3.71 -2.94
CA LEU A 39 -14.20 -3.97 -4.30
C LEU A 39 -14.25 -5.45 -4.70
N ARG A 40 -14.34 -6.34 -3.71
CA ARG A 40 -14.25 -7.80 -3.86
C ARG A 40 -15.14 -8.36 -4.96
N PRO A 41 -16.44 -7.98 -5.11
CA PRO A 41 -17.28 -8.53 -6.18
C PRO A 41 -16.73 -8.25 -7.58
N SER A 42 -16.17 -7.06 -7.80
CA SER A 42 -15.56 -6.68 -9.08
C SER A 42 -14.21 -7.35 -9.27
N VAL A 43 -13.36 -7.36 -8.24
CA VAL A 43 -12.04 -7.97 -8.28
C VAL A 43 -12.16 -9.47 -8.58
N ARG A 44 -13.01 -10.20 -7.84
CA ARG A 44 -13.29 -11.63 -8.06
C ARG A 44 -13.88 -11.96 -9.43
N ARG A 45 -14.58 -11.01 -10.06
CA ARG A 45 -15.17 -11.22 -11.39
C ARG A 45 -14.11 -11.22 -12.49
N TYR A 46 -13.08 -10.39 -12.35
CA TYR A 46 -12.11 -10.16 -13.42
C TYR A 46 -10.71 -10.72 -13.15
N ILE A 47 -10.39 -11.01 -11.89
CA ILE A 47 -9.07 -11.48 -11.48
C ILE A 47 -9.24 -12.84 -10.77
N PRO A 48 -8.93 -13.96 -11.46
CA PRO A 48 -8.86 -15.27 -10.82
C PRO A 48 -7.85 -15.28 -9.67
N THR A 49 -8.10 -16.07 -8.63
CA THR A 49 -7.20 -16.17 -7.46
C THR A 49 -5.82 -16.75 -7.75
N SER A 50 -5.70 -17.52 -8.83
CA SER A 50 -4.42 -18.04 -9.34
C SER A 50 -3.63 -17.02 -10.16
N SER A 51 -4.15 -15.80 -10.34
CA SER A 51 -3.44 -14.75 -11.07
C SER A 51 -2.27 -14.23 -10.24
N ARG A 52 -1.19 -13.85 -10.92
CA ARG A 52 -0.11 -13.09 -10.31
C ARG A 52 -0.48 -11.61 -10.27
N VAL A 53 -0.53 -11.04 -9.08
CA VAL A 53 -0.98 -9.66 -8.83
C VAL A 53 0.20 -8.80 -8.42
N LEU A 54 0.38 -7.64 -9.06
CA LEU A 54 1.29 -6.61 -8.61
C LEU A 54 0.47 -5.47 -8.00
N MET A 55 0.64 -5.27 -6.69
CA MET A 55 0.02 -4.17 -5.94
C MET A 55 1.00 -2.98 -5.93
N ILE A 56 0.68 -1.95 -6.72
CA ILE A 56 1.51 -0.75 -6.86
C ILE A 56 1.07 0.30 -5.85
N GLY A 57 2.01 0.83 -5.05
CA GLY A 57 1.71 1.81 -4.02
C GLY A 57 0.90 1.17 -2.89
N CYS A 58 1.37 0.03 -2.38
CA CYS A 58 0.63 -0.74 -1.39
C CYS A 58 0.42 0.02 -0.07
N GLY A 59 1.31 0.97 0.24
CA GLY A 59 1.29 1.72 1.47
C GLY A 59 1.20 0.81 2.69
N ASN A 60 0.22 1.11 3.55
CA ASN A 60 -0.14 0.28 4.70
C ASN A 60 -1.59 -0.22 4.65
N SER A 61 -2.10 -0.41 3.44
CA SER A 61 -3.42 -0.95 3.17
C SER A 61 -3.50 -2.42 3.57
N LEU A 62 -4.68 -2.85 4.04
CA LEU A 62 -4.97 -4.27 4.29
C LEU A 62 -5.46 -5.00 3.03
N MET A 63 -5.54 -4.32 1.88
CA MET A 63 -6.09 -4.85 0.63
C MET A 63 -5.45 -6.18 0.25
N SER A 64 -4.12 -6.25 0.19
CA SER A 64 -3.42 -7.48 -0.22
C SER A 64 -3.58 -8.60 0.81
N GLU A 65 -3.61 -8.28 2.10
CA GLU A 65 -3.83 -9.27 3.17
C GLU A 65 -5.23 -9.88 3.07
N ASP A 66 -6.25 -9.04 2.87
CA ASP A 66 -7.64 -9.49 2.70
C ASP A 66 -7.82 -10.26 1.39
N MET A 67 -7.09 -9.92 0.33
CA MET A 67 -7.03 -10.73 -0.89
C MET A 67 -6.42 -12.11 -0.63
N VAL A 68 -5.32 -12.20 0.13
CA VAL A 68 -4.74 -13.51 0.50
C VAL A 68 -5.75 -14.33 1.31
N LYS A 69 -6.45 -13.74 2.27
CA LYS A 69 -7.53 -14.41 3.02
C LYS A 69 -8.68 -14.87 2.13
N ASP A 70 -8.92 -14.18 1.01
CA ASP A 70 -9.91 -14.54 -0.01
C ASP A 70 -9.39 -15.55 -1.06
N GLY A 71 -8.17 -16.06 -0.87
CA GLY A 71 -7.59 -17.17 -1.61
C GLY A 71 -6.66 -16.78 -2.76
N TYR A 72 -6.26 -15.51 -2.88
CA TYR A 72 -5.24 -15.11 -3.86
C TYR A 72 -3.85 -15.59 -3.41
N GLU A 73 -3.10 -16.20 -4.33
CA GLU A 73 -1.91 -16.98 -3.98
C GLU A 73 -0.58 -16.24 -4.23
N ASP A 74 -0.51 -15.42 -5.29
CA ASP A 74 0.71 -14.75 -5.72
C ASP A 74 0.48 -13.24 -5.83
N ILE A 75 0.81 -12.50 -4.76
CA ILE A 75 0.70 -11.04 -4.69
C ILE A 75 2.07 -10.45 -4.34
N MET A 76 2.59 -9.59 -5.23
CA MET A 76 3.77 -8.78 -4.99
C MET A 76 3.36 -7.35 -4.64
N ASN A 77 3.78 -6.87 -3.48
CA ASN A 77 3.55 -5.50 -3.04
C ASN A 77 4.80 -4.64 -3.29
N ILE A 78 4.61 -3.48 -3.90
CA ILE A 78 5.67 -2.47 -4.05
C ILE A 78 5.17 -1.10 -3.60
N ASP A 79 6.09 -0.30 -3.09
CA ASP A 79 5.86 1.09 -2.73
C ASP A 79 7.14 1.90 -2.96
N ILE A 80 6.98 3.19 -3.20
CA ILE A 80 8.10 4.12 -3.32
C ILE A 80 8.70 4.44 -1.94
N SER A 81 7.90 4.32 -0.88
CA SER A 81 8.31 4.50 0.50
C SER A 81 8.97 3.22 1.02
N SER A 82 10.27 3.32 1.30
CA SER A 82 11.00 2.23 1.95
C SER A 82 10.50 1.96 3.38
N VAL A 83 10.01 3.01 4.06
CA VAL A 83 9.41 2.91 5.40
C VAL A 83 8.13 2.08 5.35
N ALA A 84 7.27 2.30 4.36
CA ALA A 84 6.06 1.50 4.18
C ALA A 84 6.39 0.02 3.99
N ILE A 85 7.36 -0.29 3.12
CA ILE A 85 7.78 -1.67 2.85
C ILE A 85 8.30 -2.35 4.12
N GLU A 86 9.16 -1.68 4.89
CA GLU A 86 9.70 -2.24 6.14
C GLU A 86 8.65 -2.38 7.25
N MET A 87 7.63 -1.52 7.26
CA MET A 87 6.48 -1.67 8.14
C MET A 87 5.65 -2.90 7.76
N MET A 88 5.30 -3.05 6.48
CA MET A 88 4.44 -4.14 6.01
C MET A 88 5.11 -5.51 6.11
N LYS A 89 6.45 -5.60 6.01
CA LYS A 89 7.18 -6.86 6.23
C LYS A 89 7.06 -7.41 7.66
N LYS A 90 6.76 -6.55 8.63
CA LYS A 90 6.67 -6.91 10.05
C LYS A 90 5.24 -7.24 10.50
N GLN A 91 4.27 -7.04 9.61
CA GLN A 91 2.85 -7.19 9.88
C GLN A 91 2.36 -8.62 9.64
#